data_AF-A0A9P7QB95-F1
#
_entry.id   AF-A0A9P7QB95-F1
#
_cell.length_a   1.000
_cell.length_b   1.000
_cell.length_c   1.000
_cell.angle_alpha   90.00
_cell.angle_beta   90.00
_cell.angle_gamma   90.00
#
_symmetry.space_group_name_H-M   'P 1'
#
loop_
_entity.id
_entity.type
_entity.pdbx_description
1 polymer ?
#
loop_
_entity_poly.entity_id
_entity_poly.type
_entity_poly.pdbx_seq_one_letter_code
_entity_poly.pdbx_strand_id
1 'polypeptide(L)'
;MPWVDIDFILEAQQIWADRYARGSCYRHYECEASDVQDLYEKNVHARDRYLQHVRQHEEKTWKFNARACFEADYERALQLSPMPDFFVENSLWGSIDVHPHVRIPVNLFTGPWDEEMKRRLFWLVRAGVPVMDREVTKGFRAKLGILDAIVVSPEEPDPLLIKCLMNPYLLAGLPPNLAHNLLVKLCRRIRRGGDTQDITEFLRYIVRELHREQRSVWGGDSNTEGLDDESYNKLYNKLVDESCDKLHKKLIEESIAGRLLGRASHVVSMGM
;
A
#
# COMPACT_ATOMS: atom_id res chain seq x y z
N MET A 1 3.84 -3.25 -21.84
CA MET A 1 4.78 -4.21 -22.47
C MET A 1 4.33 -5.62 -22.11
N PRO A 2 3.44 -6.23 -22.89
CA PRO A 2 2.81 -7.51 -22.54
C PRO A 2 3.74 -8.74 -22.68
N TRP A 3 4.94 -8.58 -23.22
CA TRP A 3 5.89 -9.67 -23.44
C TRP A 3 6.99 -9.78 -22.37
N VAL A 4 7.13 -8.79 -21.50
CA VAL A 4 8.10 -8.82 -20.40
C VAL A 4 7.39 -9.29 -19.15
N ASP A 5 7.57 -10.56 -18.81
CA ASP A 5 7.16 -11.16 -17.55
C ASP A 5 8.32 -11.24 -16.55
N ILE A 6 8.04 -11.68 -15.33
CA ILE A 6 9.06 -11.84 -14.30
C ILE A 6 10.11 -12.90 -14.69
N ASP A 7 9.73 -13.95 -15.41
CA ASP A 7 10.63 -15.02 -15.78
C ASP A 7 11.70 -14.54 -16.75
N PHE A 8 11.30 -13.76 -17.74
CA PHE A 8 12.21 -13.09 -18.68
C PHE A 8 13.19 -12.16 -17.96
N ILE A 9 12.71 -11.37 -16.99
CA ILE A 9 13.56 -10.46 -16.21
C ILE A 9 14.61 -11.23 -15.41
N LEU A 10 14.21 -12.31 -14.74
CA LEU A 10 15.11 -13.13 -13.92
C LEU A 10 16.11 -13.91 -14.77
N GLU A 11 15.71 -14.40 -15.95
CA GLU A 11 16.62 -15.03 -16.90
C GLU A 11 17.67 -14.03 -17.40
N ALA A 12 17.26 -12.82 -17.77
CA ALA A 12 18.19 -11.76 -18.18
C ALA A 12 19.17 -11.41 -17.06
N GLN A 13 18.70 -11.32 -15.81
CA GLN A 13 19.54 -11.08 -14.63
C GLN A 13 20.54 -12.22 -14.41
N GLN A 14 20.12 -13.48 -14.59
CA GLN A 14 20.99 -14.64 -14.47
C GLN A 14 22.08 -14.65 -15.55
N ILE A 15 21.73 -14.42 -16.82
CA ILE A 15 22.67 -14.36 -17.94
C ILE A 15 23.72 -13.28 -17.71
N TRP A 16 23.27 -12.10 -17.23
CA TRP A 16 24.19 -11.01 -16.89
C TRP A 16 25.15 -11.43 -15.78
N ALA A 17 24.64 -12.02 -14.69
CA ALA A 17 25.46 -12.41 -13.55
C ALA A 17 26.46 -13.53 -13.90
N ASP A 18 26.06 -14.52 -14.70
CA ASP A 18 26.94 -15.59 -15.19
C ASP A 18 28.10 -15.06 -16.06
N ARG A 19 27.90 -13.91 -16.72
CA ARG A 19 28.90 -13.28 -17.57
C ARG A 19 29.79 -12.30 -16.82
N TYR A 20 29.21 -11.48 -15.93
CA TYR A 20 29.86 -10.30 -15.38
C TYR A 20 30.06 -10.33 -13.86
N ALA A 21 29.34 -11.20 -13.14
CA ALA A 21 29.36 -11.27 -11.67
C ALA A 21 29.86 -12.63 -11.14
N ARG A 22 30.73 -13.32 -11.88
CA ARG A 22 31.30 -14.59 -11.43
C ARG A 22 32.10 -14.39 -10.14
N GLY A 23 31.76 -15.16 -9.11
CA GLY A 23 32.42 -15.10 -7.80
C GLY A 23 31.88 -13.98 -6.89
N SER A 24 30.93 -13.17 -7.37
CA SER A 24 30.18 -12.25 -6.53
C SER A 24 29.08 -12.98 -5.76
N CYS A 25 28.80 -12.52 -4.55
CA CYS A 25 27.68 -13.01 -3.74
C CYS A 25 26.48 -12.08 -3.92
N TYR A 26 25.27 -12.64 -3.91
CA TYR A 26 24.06 -11.83 -3.87
C TYR A 26 23.87 -11.31 -2.45
N ARG A 27 23.58 -10.01 -2.34
CA ARG A 27 23.23 -9.38 -1.07
C ARG A 27 21.71 -9.30 -1.00
N HIS A 28 21.12 -10.05 -0.08
CA HIS A 28 19.72 -9.85 0.27
C HIS A 28 19.57 -8.52 1.00
N TYR A 29 18.50 -7.78 0.72
CA TYR A 29 18.20 -6.55 1.45
C TYR A 29 17.56 -6.93 2.77
N GLU A 30 18.39 -7.03 3.78
CA GLU A 30 17.94 -7.13 5.15
C GLU A 30 17.52 -5.73 5.58
N CYS A 31 16.22 -5.55 5.82
CA CYS A 31 15.79 -4.45 6.67
C CYS A 31 16.38 -4.76 8.06
N GLU A 32 17.44 -4.08 8.46
CA GLU A 32 18.08 -4.17 9.78
C GLU A 32 17.21 -3.54 10.90
N ALA A 33 15.91 -3.38 10.66
CA ALA A 33 14.99 -2.93 11.69
C ALA A 33 14.81 -4.05 12.71
N SER A 34 14.95 -3.72 13.99
CA SER A 34 14.76 -4.61 15.16
C SER A 34 13.50 -5.47 15.09
N ASP A 35 12.47 -4.99 14.38
CA ASP A 35 11.13 -5.55 14.35
C ASP A 35 11.00 -6.75 13.40
N VAL A 36 11.97 -6.98 12.51
CA VAL A 36 11.98 -8.18 11.66
C VAL A 36 12.20 -9.43 12.50
N GLN A 37 12.92 -9.31 13.62
CA GLN A 37 13.21 -10.42 14.52
C GLN A 37 11.94 -10.96 15.21
N ASP A 38 11.02 -10.06 15.60
CA ASP A 38 9.72 -10.40 16.20
C ASP A 38 8.71 -10.93 15.16
N LEU A 39 8.73 -10.39 13.94
CA LEU A 39 7.91 -10.90 12.82
C LEU A 39 8.28 -12.35 12.45
N TYR A 40 9.56 -12.71 12.60
CA TYR A 40 10.07 -14.05 12.36
C TYR A 40 9.71 -15.07 13.45
N GLU A 41 9.18 -14.67 14.60
CA GLU A 41 8.63 -15.61 15.59
C GLU A 41 7.26 -16.15 15.15
N LYS A 42 6.52 -15.39 14.34
CA LYS A 42 5.16 -15.77 13.91
C LYS A 42 5.13 -16.79 12.77
N ASN A 43 6.18 -16.90 11.94
CA ASN A 43 6.22 -17.84 10.81
C ASN A 43 7.61 -18.49 10.60
N VAL A 44 7.90 -19.48 11.45
CA VAL A 44 9.20 -20.15 11.58
C VAL A 44 9.68 -20.81 10.27
N HIS A 45 8.77 -21.41 9.48
CA HIS A 45 9.16 -22.16 8.28
C HIS A 45 9.59 -21.29 7.09
N ALA A 46 8.96 -20.13 6.89
CA ALA A 46 9.37 -19.19 5.84
C ALA A 46 10.70 -18.51 6.21
N ARG A 47 10.87 -18.18 7.50
CA ARG A 47 12.14 -17.70 8.07
C ARG A 47 13.27 -18.71 7.81
N ASP A 48 13.05 -19.98 8.12
CA ASP A 48 14.09 -21.00 8.00
C ASP A 48 14.58 -21.17 6.56
N ARG A 49 13.66 -21.15 5.58
CA ARG A 49 14.03 -21.22 4.15
C ARG A 49 14.81 -20.00 3.69
N TYR A 50 14.34 -18.79 4.03
CA TYR A 50 15.06 -17.55 3.70
C TYR A 50 16.44 -17.51 4.37
N LEU A 51 16.53 -17.77 5.69
CA LEU A 51 17.80 -17.76 6.42
C LEU A 51 18.75 -18.87 5.94
N GLN A 52 18.24 -20.04 5.57
CA GLN A 52 19.06 -21.09 4.96
C GLN A 52 19.63 -20.63 3.62
N HIS A 53 18.82 -19.97 2.79
CA HIS A 53 19.26 -19.42 1.51
C HIS A 53 20.31 -18.31 1.68
N VAL A 54 20.10 -17.39 2.62
CA VAL A 54 21.06 -16.33 2.97
C VAL A 54 22.38 -16.94 3.43
N ARG A 55 22.36 -17.88 4.38
CA ARG A 55 23.58 -18.56 4.88
C ARG A 55 24.38 -19.23 3.77
N GLN A 56 23.70 -19.90 2.84
CA GLN A 56 24.34 -20.53 1.69
C GLN A 56 25.07 -19.52 0.78
N HIS A 57 24.55 -18.29 0.66
CA HIS A 57 25.21 -17.20 -0.04
C HIS A 57 26.38 -16.61 0.75
N GLU A 58 26.23 -16.40 2.06
CA GLU A 58 27.29 -15.86 2.94
C GLU A 58 28.49 -16.80 3.04
N GLU A 59 28.25 -18.10 3.14
CA GLU A 59 29.29 -19.13 3.17
C GLU A 59 29.96 -19.35 1.81
N LYS A 60 29.52 -18.65 0.75
CA LYS A 60 29.99 -18.78 -0.64
C LYS A 60 29.88 -20.21 -1.18
N THR A 61 29.04 -21.03 -0.57
CA THR A 61 28.82 -22.43 -0.96
C THR A 61 27.86 -22.54 -2.15
N TRP A 62 27.19 -21.44 -2.51
CA TRP A 62 26.14 -21.41 -3.52
C TRP A 62 26.44 -20.46 -4.68
N LYS A 63 26.28 -20.95 -5.92
CA LYS A 63 26.36 -20.13 -7.14
C LYS A 63 25.10 -19.26 -7.29
N PHE A 64 25.26 -17.95 -7.47
CA PHE A 64 24.13 -17.03 -7.68
C PHE A 64 23.06 -17.60 -8.64
N ASN A 65 21.83 -17.62 -8.14
CA ASN A 65 20.64 -18.03 -8.88
C ASN A 65 19.57 -16.94 -8.71
N ALA A 66 19.39 -16.11 -9.74
CA ALA A 66 18.48 -14.96 -9.71
C ALA A 66 17.05 -15.34 -9.32
N ARG A 67 16.56 -16.49 -9.81
CA ARG A 67 15.23 -17.00 -9.48
C ARG A 67 15.13 -17.39 -8.02
N ALA A 68 16.05 -18.21 -7.51
CA ALA A 68 16.01 -18.64 -6.11
C ALA A 68 16.08 -17.45 -5.15
N CYS A 69 16.95 -16.47 -5.44
CA CYS A 69 17.06 -15.25 -4.65
C CYS A 69 15.77 -14.42 -4.69
N PHE A 70 15.18 -14.24 -5.88
CA PHE A 70 13.91 -13.53 -6.02
C PHE A 70 12.78 -14.22 -5.26
N GLU A 71 12.65 -15.54 -5.37
CA GLU A 71 11.60 -16.30 -4.68
C GLU A 71 11.74 -16.19 -3.16
N ALA A 72 12.97 -16.27 -2.64
CA ALA A 72 13.23 -16.09 -1.22
C ALA A 72 12.82 -14.67 -0.74
N ASP A 73 13.18 -13.64 -1.50
CA ASP A 73 12.83 -12.25 -1.19
C ASP A 73 11.30 -12.00 -1.31
N TYR A 74 10.65 -12.57 -2.32
CA TYR A 74 9.21 -12.45 -2.55
C TYR A 74 8.40 -13.17 -1.46
N GLU A 75 8.75 -14.42 -1.15
CA GLU A 75 8.13 -15.19 -0.06
C GLU A 75 8.28 -14.45 1.28
N ARG A 76 9.46 -13.88 1.55
CA ARG A 76 9.68 -13.04 2.74
C ARG A 76 8.76 -11.83 2.75
N ALA A 77 8.68 -11.09 1.64
CA ALA A 77 7.84 -9.90 1.54
C ALA A 77 6.35 -10.20 1.75
N LEU A 78 5.85 -11.38 1.35
CA LEU A 78 4.48 -11.80 1.62
C LEU A 78 4.18 -11.97 3.12
N GLN A 79 5.17 -12.32 3.93
CA GLN A 79 4.99 -12.56 5.37
C GLN A 79 5.12 -11.30 6.22
N LEU A 80 5.73 -10.24 5.69
CA LEU A 80 5.93 -9.01 6.45
C LEU A 80 4.61 -8.24 6.60
N SER A 81 4.27 -7.91 7.84
CA SER A 81 3.21 -6.96 8.15
C SER A 81 3.54 -5.58 7.54
N PRO A 82 2.54 -4.84 7.00
CA PRO A 82 2.75 -3.49 6.50
C PRO A 82 2.85 -2.50 7.67
N MET A 83 3.93 -2.59 8.45
CA MET A 83 4.20 -1.71 9.57
C MET A 83 4.57 -0.29 9.11
N PRO A 84 4.15 0.76 9.84
CA PRO A 84 4.46 2.16 9.53
C PRO A 84 5.93 2.46 9.23
N ASP A 85 6.84 1.82 9.96
CA ASP A 85 8.28 2.09 9.88
C ASP A 85 8.87 1.69 8.51
N PHE A 86 8.28 0.68 7.86
CA PHE A 86 8.68 0.27 6.52
C PHE A 86 8.46 1.36 5.44
N PHE A 87 7.51 2.28 5.66
CA PHE A 87 7.22 3.35 4.70
C PHE A 87 8.16 4.55 4.83
N VAL A 88 8.70 4.78 6.03
CA VAL A 88 9.63 5.88 6.29
C VAL A 88 11.02 5.53 5.74
N GLU A 89 11.41 4.27 5.88
CA GLU A 89 12.75 3.80 5.51
C GLU A 89 12.87 3.34 4.04
N ASN A 90 11.76 3.27 3.30
CA ASN A 90 11.70 2.61 1.98
C ASN A 90 12.29 1.19 2.05
N SER A 91 11.91 0.41 3.06
CA SER A 91 12.55 -0.86 3.43
C SER A 91 12.59 -1.94 2.35
N LEU A 92 11.74 -1.83 1.32
CA LEU A 92 11.77 -2.72 0.16
C LEU A 92 12.80 -2.31 -0.90
N TRP A 93 13.35 -1.09 -0.83
CA TRP A 93 14.32 -0.63 -1.81
C TRP A 93 15.64 -1.36 -1.61
N GLY A 94 16.05 -2.05 -2.66
CA GLY A 94 17.37 -2.60 -2.78
C GLY A 94 18.39 -1.59 -3.30
N SER A 95 19.43 -2.08 -3.95
CA SER A 95 20.31 -1.23 -4.76
C SER A 95 19.58 -0.77 -6.01
N ILE A 96 20.07 0.32 -6.58
CA ILE A 96 19.59 0.83 -7.85
C ILE A 96 20.08 -0.12 -8.95
N ASP A 97 19.34 -1.21 -9.14
CA ASP A 97 19.68 -2.31 -10.06
C ASP A 97 19.25 -2.01 -11.50
N VAL A 98 18.54 -0.90 -11.72
CA VAL A 98 17.97 -0.49 -13.00
C VAL A 98 18.33 0.94 -13.35
N HIS A 99 18.22 1.26 -14.64
CA HIS A 99 18.50 2.61 -15.13
C HIS A 99 17.55 3.64 -14.47
N PRO A 100 18.02 4.85 -14.11
CA PRO A 100 17.18 5.91 -13.49
C PRO A 100 15.95 6.37 -14.30
N HIS A 101 15.86 5.97 -15.57
CA HIS A 101 14.73 6.27 -16.46
C HIS A 101 13.72 5.13 -16.57
N VAL A 102 13.96 3.98 -15.93
CA VAL A 102 12.95 2.94 -15.81
C VAL A 102 11.77 3.50 -15.03
N ARG A 103 10.56 3.15 -15.48
CA ARG A 103 9.29 3.55 -14.89
C ARG A 103 8.42 2.32 -14.68
N ILE A 104 7.68 2.32 -13.58
CA ILE A 104 6.67 1.31 -13.34
C ILE A 104 5.53 1.51 -14.34
N PRO A 105 5.13 0.47 -15.09
CA PRO A 105 3.98 0.53 -15.98
C PRO A 105 2.70 0.95 -15.25
N VAL A 106 1.87 1.80 -15.88
CA VAL A 106 0.64 2.35 -15.27
C VAL A 106 -0.30 1.26 -14.73
N ASN A 107 -0.43 0.15 -15.46
CA ASN A 107 -1.29 -0.97 -15.05
C ASN A 107 -0.84 -1.63 -13.73
N LEU A 108 0.45 -1.54 -13.36
CA LEU A 108 0.94 -2.02 -12.07
C LEU A 108 0.60 -1.07 -10.90
N PHE A 109 0.16 0.16 -11.17
CA PHE A 109 -0.33 1.09 -10.14
C PHE A 109 -1.83 1.00 -9.89
N THR A 110 -2.60 0.74 -10.95
CA THR A 110 -4.06 0.93 -10.91
C THR A 110 -4.83 -0.34 -10.62
N GLY A 111 -4.19 -1.51 -10.72
CA GLY A 111 -4.85 -2.79 -10.62
C GLY A 111 -5.92 -3.01 -11.70
N PRO A 112 -6.71 -4.10 -11.61
CA PRO A 112 -6.55 -5.22 -10.67
C PRO A 112 -5.21 -5.95 -10.87
N TRP A 113 -4.70 -6.63 -9.83
CA TRP A 113 -3.41 -7.32 -9.87
C TRP A 113 -3.59 -8.83 -9.81
N ASP A 114 -3.08 -9.53 -10.83
CA ASP A 114 -2.80 -10.96 -10.72
C ASP A 114 -1.41 -11.19 -10.07
N GLU A 115 -1.07 -12.45 -9.83
CA GLU A 115 0.22 -12.80 -9.19
C GLU A 115 1.44 -12.40 -10.04
N GLU A 116 1.32 -12.39 -11.35
CA GLU A 116 2.41 -11.98 -12.24
C GLU A 116 2.66 -10.47 -12.10
N MET A 117 1.60 -9.66 -12.07
CA MET A 117 1.66 -8.23 -11.87
C MET A 117 2.24 -7.88 -10.50
N LYS A 118 1.87 -8.62 -9.44
CA LYS A 118 2.45 -8.46 -8.10
C LYS A 118 3.95 -8.75 -8.07
N ARG A 119 4.38 -9.87 -8.67
CA ARG A 119 5.79 -10.25 -8.76
C ARG A 119 6.62 -9.22 -9.52
N ARG A 120 6.13 -8.72 -10.66
CA ARG A 120 6.80 -7.66 -11.42
C ARG A 120 6.88 -6.35 -10.65
N LEU A 121 5.78 -5.95 -10.01
CA LEU A 121 5.76 -4.75 -9.18
C LEU A 121 6.78 -4.85 -8.04
N PHE A 122 6.79 -5.97 -7.33
CA PHE A 122 7.78 -6.24 -6.28
C PHE A 122 9.21 -6.18 -6.81
N TRP A 123 9.50 -6.81 -7.95
CA TRP A 123 10.84 -6.75 -8.55
C TRP A 123 11.26 -5.32 -8.88
N LEU A 124 10.37 -4.50 -9.45
CA LEU A 124 10.66 -3.10 -9.79
C LEU A 124 10.92 -2.24 -8.55
N VAL A 125 10.12 -2.40 -7.50
CA VAL A 125 10.32 -1.69 -6.23
C VAL A 125 11.64 -2.10 -5.59
N ARG A 126 11.93 -3.41 -5.55
CA ARG A 126 13.21 -3.94 -5.04
C ARG A 126 14.41 -3.43 -5.83
N ALA A 127 14.28 -3.31 -7.15
CA ALA A 127 15.31 -2.76 -8.02
C ALA A 127 15.53 -1.23 -7.87
N GLY A 128 14.81 -0.57 -6.97
CA GLY A 128 14.94 0.85 -6.69
C GLY A 128 14.19 1.75 -7.68
N VAL A 129 13.21 1.22 -8.42
CA VAL A 129 12.36 2.08 -9.26
C VAL A 129 11.46 2.92 -8.37
N PRO A 130 11.49 4.26 -8.49
CA PRO A 130 10.63 5.11 -7.69
C PRO A 130 9.16 4.87 -8.06
N VAL A 131 8.38 4.47 -7.05
CA VAL A 131 6.92 4.25 -7.13
C VAL A 131 6.21 5.51 -7.58
N MET A 132 6.74 6.69 -7.26
CA MET A 132 6.15 7.97 -7.60
C MET A 132 7.14 8.81 -8.40
N ASP A 133 7.05 8.77 -9.72
CA ASP A 133 7.80 9.70 -10.57
C ASP A 133 7.26 11.15 -10.40
N ARG A 134 8.05 12.14 -10.78
CA ARG A 134 7.68 13.57 -10.77
C ARG A 134 6.38 13.87 -11.52
N GLU A 135 5.96 13.03 -12.45
CA GLU A 135 4.70 13.21 -13.18
C GLU A 135 3.50 12.60 -12.44
N VAL A 136 3.65 11.43 -11.82
CA VAL A 136 2.59 10.80 -11.01
C VAL A 136 2.37 11.58 -9.72
N THR A 137 3.45 12.06 -9.08
CA THR A 137 3.39 12.92 -7.89
C THR A 137 2.63 14.22 -8.10
N LYS A 138 2.56 14.75 -9.33
CA LYS A 138 1.81 15.97 -9.65
C LYS A 138 0.29 15.78 -9.67
N GLY A 139 -0.19 14.55 -9.87
CA GLY A 139 -1.62 14.26 -9.99
C GLY A 139 -2.22 13.67 -8.72
N PHE A 140 -2.92 14.48 -7.91
CA PHE A 140 -3.64 13.97 -6.71
C PHE A 140 -4.64 12.85 -7.06
N ARG A 141 -5.16 12.82 -8.29
CA ARG A 141 -6.08 11.76 -8.76
C ARG A 141 -5.42 10.39 -8.80
N ALA A 142 -4.16 10.31 -9.26
CA ALA A 142 -3.42 9.05 -9.29
C ALA A 142 -3.14 8.56 -7.88
N LYS A 143 -2.73 9.46 -6.97
CA LYS A 143 -2.52 9.14 -5.55
C LYS A 143 -3.78 8.55 -4.91
N LEU A 144 -4.92 9.21 -5.11
CA LEU A 144 -6.21 8.74 -4.58
C LEU A 144 -6.65 7.43 -5.21
N GLY A 145 -6.44 7.23 -6.51
CA GLY A 145 -6.75 5.98 -7.19
C GLY A 145 -5.95 4.81 -6.60
N ILE A 146 -4.66 5.02 -6.34
CA ILE A 146 -3.79 4.02 -5.73
C ILE A 146 -4.27 3.71 -4.30
N LEU A 147 -4.45 4.73 -3.45
CA LEU A 147 -4.93 4.56 -2.07
C LEU A 147 -6.29 3.85 -2.02
N ASP A 148 -7.19 4.19 -2.92
CA ASP A 148 -8.49 3.55 -3.01
C ASP A 148 -8.34 2.06 -3.37
N ALA A 149 -7.49 1.75 -4.35
CA ALA A 149 -7.28 0.39 -4.85
C ALA A 149 -6.49 -0.53 -3.90
N ILE A 150 -5.56 -0.02 -3.09
CA ILE A 150 -4.74 -0.86 -2.18
C ILE A 150 -5.29 -0.96 -0.76
N VAL A 151 -6.08 0.01 -0.32
CA VAL A 151 -6.47 0.15 1.10
C VAL A 151 -7.97 0.29 1.29
N VAL A 152 -8.64 1.15 0.51
CA VAL A 152 -10.02 1.52 0.83
C VAL A 152 -11.03 0.51 0.29
N SER A 153 -10.93 0.19 -1.00
CA SER A 153 -11.90 -0.59 -1.75
C SER A 153 -11.75 -2.12 -1.63
N PRO A 154 -10.54 -2.72 -1.51
CA PRO A 154 -10.41 -4.17 -1.35
C PRO A 154 -11.17 -4.69 -0.14
N GLU A 155 -11.81 -5.86 -0.24
CA GLU A 155 -12.38 -6.50 0.94
C GLU A 155 -11.26 -6.88 1.93
N GLU A 156 -10.21 -7.50 1.42
CA GLU A 156 -8.99 -7.84 2.13
C GLU A 156 -7.80 -7.11 1.49
N PRO A 157 -7.18 -6.12 2.17
CA PRO A 157 -6.05 -5.38 1.62
C PRO A 157 -4.82 -6.27 1.50
N ASP A 158 -4.21 -6.30 0.32
CA ASP A 158 -3.02 -7.11 0.07
C ASP A 158 -1.78 -6.46 0.73
N PRO A 159 -1.16 -7.11 1.74
CA PRO A 159 0.00 -6.56 2.42
C PRO A 159 1.20 -6.32 1.51
N LEU A 160 1.37 -7.08 0.44
CA LEU A 160 2.46 -6.89 -0.51
C LEU A 160 2.24 -5.62 -1.33
N LEU A 161 1.02 -5.41 -1.84
CA LEU A 161 0.68 -4.20 -2.60
C LEU A 161 0.81 -2.95 -1.75
N ILE A 162 0.37 -3.03 -0.48
CA ILE A 162 0.58 -1.95 0.48
C ILE A 162 2.06 -1.62 0.60
N LYS A 163 2.93 -2.60 0.87
CA LYS A 163 4.38 -2.34 1.00
C LYS A 163 5.00 -1.81 -0.30
N CYS A 164 4.56 -2.30 -1.46
CA CYS A 164 5.13 -1.89 -2.75
C CYS A 164 4.69 -0.49 -3.18
N LEU A 165 3.43 -0.12 -2.91
CA LEU A 165 2.84 1.10 -3.46
C LEU A 165 2.68 2.22 -2.43
N MET A 166 2.56 1.89 -1.15
CA MET A 166 2.43 2.90 -0.11
C MET A 166 3.75 3.64 0.04
N ASN A 167 3.67 4.96 0.00
CA ASN A 167 4.80 5.84 0.14
C ASN A 167 4.31 7.14 0.82
N PRO A 168 5.11 7.79 1.69
CA PRO A 168 4.73 9.05 2.34
C PRO A 168 4.20 10.12 1.37
N TYR A 169 4.73 10.17 0.14
CA TYR A 169 4.28 11.10 -0.90
C TYR A 169 2.84 10.87 -1.38
N LEU A 170 2.23 9.69 -1.14
CA LEU A 170 0.82 9.45 -1.47
C LEU A 170 -0.13 10.28 -0.62
N LEU A 171 0.25 10.56 0.63
CA LEU A 171 -0.59 11.29 1.59
C LEU A 171 -0.35 12.81 1.51
N ALA A 172 0.83 13.22 1.05
CA ALA A 172 1.21 14.62 0.95
C ALA A 172 0.53 15.37 -0.21
N GLY A 173 0.21 16.64 0.02
CA GLY A 173 -0.26 17.58 -1.00
C GLY A 173 -1.65 17.26 -1.58
N LEU A 174 -2.47 16.50 -0.86
CA LEU A 174 -3.86 16.26 -1.25
C LEU A 174 -4.72 17.51 -0.97
N PRO A 175 -5.62 17.90 -1.89
CA PRO A 175 -6.58 18.98 -1.63
C PRO A 175 -7.41 18.70 -0.36
N PRO A 176 -7.68 19.70 0.50
CA PRO A 176 -8.30 19.49 1.81
C PRO A 176 -9.62 18.69 1.78
N ASN A 177 -10.49 18.99 0.81
CA ASN A 177 -11.75 18.28 0.62
C ASN A 177 -11.56 16.80 0.25
N LEU A 178 -10.57 16.49 -0.58
CA LEU A 178 -10.27 15.12 -1.00
C LEU A 178 -9.60 14.33 0.13
N ALA A 179 -8.68 14.94 0.85
CA ALA A 179 -8.07 14.34 2.03
C ALA A 179 -9.12 14.09 3.13
N HIS A 180 -10.07 15.00 3.34
CA HIS A 180 -11.18 14.78 4.29
C HIS A 180 -12.08 13.62 3.85
N ASN A 181 -12.43 13.54 2.57
CA ASN A 181 -13.21 12.42 2.04
C ASN A 181 -12.48 11.08 2.22
N LEU A 182 -11.17 11.05 1.99
CA LEU A 182 -10.35 9.86 2.21
C LEU A 182 -10.31 9.47 3.69
N LEU A 183 -10.11 10.43 4.60
CA LEU A 183 -10.17 10.20 6.05
C LEU A 183 -11.50 9.55 6.47
N VAL A 184 -12.63 10.09 6.00
CA VAL A 184 -13.95 9.51 6.28
C VAL A 184 -14.06 8.07 5.76
N LYS A 185 -13.57 7.78 4.55
CA LYS A 185 -13.56 6.41 4.00
C LYS A 185 -12.72 5.46 4.85
N LEU A 186 -11.53 5.88 5.27
CA LEU A 186 -10.64 5.07 6.13
C LEU A 186 -11.26 4.80 7.50
N CYS A 187 -11.82 5.82 8.15
CA CYS A 187 -12.50 5.63 9.44
C CYS A 187 -13.69 4.68 9.33
N ARG A 188 -14.46 4.75 8.24
CA ARG A 188 -15.55 3.79 7.97
C ARG A 188 -15.05 2.37 7.82
N ARG A 189 -13.92 2.18 7.12
CA ARG A 189 -13.30 0.87 6.96
C ARG A 189 -12.90 0.29 8.32
N ILE A 190 -12.16 1.06 9.11
CA ILE A 190 -11.74 0.67 10.47
C ILE A 190 -12.96 0.31 11.32
N ARG A 191 -14.04 1.09 11.24
CA ARG A 191 -15.29 0.83 11.97
C ARG A 191 -16.00 -0.45 11.50
N ARG A 192 -16.01 -0.72 10.20
CA ARG A 192 -16.62 -1.94 9.63
C ARG A 192 -15.94 -3.18 10.19
N GLY A 193 -14.64 -3.11 10.47
CA GLY A 193 -13.84 -4.25 10.92
C GLY A 193 -13.67 -5.31 9.82
N GLY A 194 -13.11 -6.46 10.19
CA GLY A 194 -12.80 -7.56 9.28
C GLY A 194 -11.34 -7.57 8.80
N ASP A 195 -10.62 -6.46 8.96
CA ASP A 195 -9.18 -6.40 8.74
C ASP A 195 -8.41 -7.09 9.86
N THR A 196 -7.22 -7.61 9.56
CA THR A 196 -6.29 -8.10 10.58
C THR A 196 -5.87 -6.94 11.51
N GLN A 197 -5.36 -7.27 12.70
CA GLN A 197 -4.86 -6.24 13.63
C GLN A 197 -3.77 -5.38 12.99
N ASP A 198 -2.85 -6.02 12.27
CA ASP A 198 -1.75 -5.38 11.55
C ASP A 198 -2.25 -4.37 10.51
N ILE A 199 -3.21 -4.77 9.67
CA ILE A 199 -3.83 -3.87 8.70
C ILE A 199 -4.59 -2.76 9.42
N THR A 200 -5.32 -3.07 10.49
CA THR A 200 -6.08 -2.08 11.26
C THR A 200 -5.16 -0.99 11.80
N GLU A 201 -4.02 -1.34 12.43
CA GLU A 201 -3.10 -0.33 12.94
C GLU A 201 -2.42 0.47 11.83
N PHE A 202 -2.11 -0.18 10.71
CA PHE A 202 -1.65 0.52 9.53
C PHE A 202 -2.67 1.57 9.03
N LEU A 203 -3.97 1.24 8.99
CA LEU A 203 -5.01 2.20 8.64
C LEU A 203 -5.09 3.36 9.64
N ARG A 204 -4.97 3.08 10.95
CA ARG A 204 -4.95 4.13 11.99
C ARG A 204 -3.76 5.07 11.80
N TYR A 205 -2.59 4.52 11.46
CA TYR A 205 -1.42 5.31 11.11
C TYR A 205 -1.70 6.24 9.92
N ILE A 206 -2.23 5.74 8.81
CA ILE A 206 -2.59 6.58 7.64
C ILE A 206 -3.53 7.72 8.05
N VAL A 207 -4.53 7.44 8.89
CA VAL A 207 -5.47 8.46 9.38
C VAL A 207 -4.74 9.55 10.17
N ARG A 208 -3.81 9.19 11.06
CA ARG A 208 -2.98 10.14 11.82
C ARG A 208 -2.14 11.00 10.88
N GLU A 209 -1.48 10.39 9.91
CA GLU A 209 -0.62 11.07 8.93
C GLU A 209 -1.40 12.04 8.04
N LEU A 210 -2.53 11.60 7.47
CA LEU A 210 -3.39 12.47 6.66
C LEU A 210 -3.91 13.67 7.45
N HIS A 211 -4.28 13.46 8.71
CA HIS A 211 -4.74 14.56 9.56
C HIS A 211 -3.59 15.52 9.92
N ARG A 212 -2.39 15.01 10.18
CA ARG A 212 -1.19 15.83 10.41
C ARG A 212 -0.85 16.68 9.18
N GLU A 213 -0.82 16.08 8.00
CA GLU A 213 -0.59 16.78 6.73
C GLU A 213 -1.63 17.87 6.49
N GLN A 214 -2.90 17.59 6.77
CA GLN A 214 -3.94 18.62 6.69
C GLN A 214 -3.62 19.80 7.60
N ARG A 215 -3.29 19.59 8.88
CA ARG A 215 -2.98 20.68 9.81
C ARG A 215 -1.76 21.50 9.40
N SER A 216 -0.71 20.85 8.91
CA SER A 216 0.53 21.50 8.45
C SER A 216 0.27 22.54 7.36
N VAL A 217 -0.62 22.22 6.41
CA VAL A 217 -1.00 23.13 5.31
C VAL A 217 -1.71 24.41 5.80
N TRP A 218 -2.35 24.40 6.98
CA TRP A 218 -3.08 25.55 7.52
C TRP A 218 -2.26 26.45 8.46
N GLY A 219 -0.93 26.27 8.53
CA GLY A 219 -0.05 27.14 9.33
C GLY A 219 -0.23 26.98 10.84
N GLY A 220 -0.66 25.80 11.30
CA GLY A 220 -0.67 25.46 12.72
C GLY A 220 0.76 25.36 13.27
N ASP A 221 0.97 25.87 14.49
CA ASP A 221 2.23 25.86 15.21
C ASP A 221 2.89 24.46 15.16
N SER A 222 4.11 24.36 14.64
CA SER A 222 4.80 23.10 14.33
C SER A 222 5.32 22.34 15.55
N ASN A 223 4.88 22.72 16.75
CA ASN A 223 5.13 21.98 17.98
C ASN A 223 4.21 20.75 18.01
N THR A 224 4.46 19.80 17.10
CA THR A 224 3.75 18.53 17.00
C THR A 224 4.31 17.56 18.04
N GLU A 225 3.75 17.59 19.25
CA GLU A 225 3.54 16.33 19.96
C GLU A 225 2.66 15.46 19.06
N GLY A 226 3.08 14.22 18.80
CA GLY A 226 2.29 13.28 18.00
C GLY A 226 0.86 13.20 18.53
N LEU A 227 -0.12 12.95 17.66
CA LEU A 227 -1.50 12.72 18.12
C LEU A 227 -1.47 11.53 19.08
N ASP A 228 -1.63 11.82 20.37
CA ASP A 228 -1.87 10.79 21.37
C ASP A 228 -3.15 10.02 21.03
N ASP A 229 -3.29 8.84 21.62
CA ASP A 229 -4.42 7.96 21.33
C ASP A 229 -5.76 8.62 21.67
N GLU A 230 -5.80 9.52 22.65
CA GLU A 230 -7.00 10.27 23.03
C GLU A 230 -7.44 11.24 21.92
N SER A 231 -6.50 12.02 21.39
CA SER A 231 -6.69 12.95 20.28
C SER A 231 -7.10 12.23 19.01
N TYR A 232 -6.48 11.09 18.72
CA TYR A 232 -6.89 10.21 17.63
C TYR A 232 -8.33 9.73 17.80
N ASN A 233 -8.69 9.20 18.97
CA ASN A 233 -10.03 8.69 19.25
C ASN A 233 -11.09 9.79 19.12
N LYS A 234 -10.79 11.01 19.60
CA LYS A 234 -11.69 12.16 19.46
C LYS A 234 -11.92 12.55 18.00
N LEU A 235 -10.85 12.61 17.20
CA LEU A 235 -10.95 12.86 15.76
C LEU A 235 -11.73 11.77 15.06
N TYR A 236 -11.41 10.51 15.35
CA TYR A 236 -12.06 9.33 14.78
C TYR A 236 -13.56 9.37 15.05
N ASN A 237 -13.96 9.53 16.31
CA ASN A 237 -15.37 9.60 16.70
C ASN A 237 -16.10 10.75 15.97
N LYS A 238 -15.49 11.94 15.93
CA LYS A 238 -16.05 13.09 15.20
C LYS A 238 -16.30 12.79 13.72
N LEU A 239 -15.31 12.24 13.02
CA LEU A 239 -15.42 11.92 11.58
C LEU A 239 -16.45 10.83 11.30
N VAL A 240 -16.52 9.85 12.21
CA VAL A 240 -17.48 8.75 12.14
C VAL A 240 -18.91 9.26 12.34
N ASP A 241 -19.13 10.14 13.31
CA ASP A 241 -20.44 10.72 13.61
C ASP A 241 -20.93 11.64 12.48
N GLU A 242 -20.06 12.53 11.96
CA GLU A 242 -20.36 13.38 10.80
C GLU A 242 -20.76 12.55 9.56
N SER A 243 -20.16 11.37 9.41
CA SER A 243 -20.48 10.43 8.35
C SER A 243 -21.86 9.80 8.52
N CYS A 244 -22.21 9.38 9.75
CA CYS A 244 -23.50 8.79 10.07
C CYS A 244 -24.64 9.78 9.81
N ASP A 245 -24.47 11.03 10.22
CA ASP A 245 -25.46 12.09 10.00
C ASP A 245 -25.70 12.39 8.52
N LYS A 246 -24.64 12.43 7.70
CA LYS A 246 -24.76 12.60 6.24
C LYS A 246 -25.48 11.41 5.58
N LEU A 247 -25.17 10.19 6.01
CA LEU A 247 -25.81 8.99 5.47
C LEU A 247 -27.30 8.92 5.85
N HIS A 248 -27.63 9.29 7.08
CA HIS A 248 -29.01 9.35 7.57
C HIS A 248 -29.83 10.40 6.83
N LYS A 249 -29.28 11.61 6.62
CA LYS A 249 -29.92 12.66 5.81
C LYS A 249 -30.19 12.19 4.38
N LYS A 250 -29.21 11.56 3.72
CA LYS A 250 -29.36 11.05 2.36
C LYS A 250 -30.46 9.97 2.26
N LEU A 251 -30.53 9.05 3.22
CA LEU A 251 -31.59 8.03 3.27
C LEU A 251 -32.98 8.63 3.50
N ILE A 252 -33.08 9.69 4.32
CA ILE A 252 -34.33 10.43 4.51
C ILE A 252 -34.76 11.12 3.21
N GLU A 253 -33.84 11.79 2.52
CA GLU A 253 -34.12 12.47 1.24
C GLU A 253 -34.56 11.49 0.15
N GLU A 254 -33.88 10.34 0.02
CA GLU A 254 -34.26 9.29 -0.94
C GLU A 254 -35.61 8.63 -0.60
N SER A 255 -35.91 8.44 0.70
CA SER A 255 -37.21 7.93 1.17
C SER A 255 -38.34 8.93 0.88
N ILE A 256 -38.11 10.22 1.07
CA ILE A 256 -39.08 11.28 0.73
C ILE A 256 -39.30 11.34 -0.78
N ALA A 257 -38.23 11.32 -1.58
CA ALA A 257 -38.32 11.33 -3.04
C ALA A 257 -39.07 10.11 -3.59
N GLY A 258 -38.80 8.92 -3.06
CA GLY A 258 -39.52 7.68 -3.40
C GLY A 258 -41.01 7.74 -3.08
N ARG A 259 -41.40 8.32 -1.93
CA ARG A 259 -42.82 8.50 -1.56
C ARG A 259 -43.55 9.52 -2.45
N LEU A 260 -42.86 10.56 -2.90
CA LEU A 260 -43.44 11.56 -3.81
C LEU A 260 -43.68 10.97 -5.21
N LEU A 261 -42.75 10.17 -5.73
CA LEU A 261 -42.91 9.46 -7.01
C LEU A 261 -44.00 8.37 -6.96
N GLY A 262 -44.11 7.65 -5.83
CA GLY A 262 -45.18 6.67 -5.62
C GLY A 262 -46.58 7.29 -5.55
N ARG A 263 -46.72 8.49 -4.96
CA ARG A 263 -48.00 9.22 -4.92
C ARG A 263 -48.40 9.79 -6.28
N ALA A 264 -47.45 10.24 -7.10
CA ALA A 264 -47.74 10.72 -8.45
C ALA A 264 -48.30 9.61 -9.37
N SER A 265 -47.84 8.37 -9.18
CA SER A 265 -48.30 7.21 -9.97
C SER A 265 -49.74 6.78 -9.63
N HIS A 266 -50.21 7.02 -8.41
CA HIS A 266 -51.59 6.69 -8.01
C HIS A 266 -52.64 7.69 -8.51
N VAL A 267 -52.24 8.94 -8.79
CA VAL A 267 -53.16 9.97 -9.29
C VAL A 267 -53.44 9.82 -10.79
N VAL A 268 -52.53 9.22 -11.55
CA VAL A 268 -52.71 8.99 -13.00
C VAL A 268 -53.59 7.76 -13.29
N SER A 269 -53.77 6.84 -12.32
CA SER A 269 -54.57 5.61 -12.50
C SER A 269 -56.07 5.77 -12.19
N MET A 270 -56.54 6.95 -11.80
CA MET A 270 -57.95 7.22 -11.48
C MET A 270 -58.65 8.15 -12.50
N GLY A 271 -57.99 8.42 -13.63
CA GLY A 271 -58.50 9.25 -14.72
C GLY A 271 -58.52 8.53 -16.06
N MET A 272 -59.09 7.33 -16.11
CA MET A 272 -59.57 6.66 -17.34
C MET A 272 -60.82 5.85 -17.04
#